data_AF-E0MLX2-F1
#
_entry.id   AF-E0MLX2-F1
#
_cell.length_a   1.000
_cell.length_b   1.000
_cell.length_c   1.000
_cell.angle_alpha   90.00
_cell.angle_beta   90.00
_cell.angle_gamma   90.00
#
_symmetry.space_group_name_H-M   'P 1'
#
loop_
_entity.id
_entity.type
_entity.pdbx_description
1 polymer ?
#
loop_
_entity_poly.entity_id
_entity_poly.type
_entity_poly.pdbx_seq_one_letter_code
_entity_poly.pdbx_strand_id
1 'polypeptide(L)'
;MKTIIGNLNKQCMTACIFAMTALALPSVSLQPAQANTQQDTARYYNSVYKYCDAKKIAAAWNLNIDGAKALIGNKLGGPNVVGAKAIIDSAIRSASNTRCTYQDTEVTYSDAQALAGYWGRSVSAAKSKVVDIASDDGTQAVYSIIALARSNSGGGSNTTVSDASCQQLRGSRSPGTQQKTTVTFTNSSNQTRLIDWVDFNGKPVRYQTLQPGQSYQQSTYVSHVWRVTDNAGNCIQMSAARNSNDSVNIRR
;
A
#
# COMPACT_ATOMS: atom_id res chain seq x y z
N MET A 1 36.46 51.66 -12.07
CA MET A 1 35.77 52.53 -13.03
C MET A 1 36.52 52.43 -14.37
N LYS A 2 35.81 52.18 -15.48
CA LYS A 2 36.23 51.93 -16.88
C LYS A 2 36.36 50.46 -17.36
N THR A 3 35.29 50.02 -18.01
CA THR A 3 35.18 49.00 -19.07
C THR A 3 35.66 49.59 -20.41
N ILE A 4 36.20 48.76 -21.33
CA ILE A 4 36.18 48.82 -22.84
C ILE A 4 36.92 47.53 -23.30
N ILE A 5 36.26 46.46 -23.76
CA ILE A 5 35.79 46.11 -25.12
C ILE A 5 36.86 46.18 -26.24
N GLY A 6 37.20 44.99 -26.78
CA GLY A 6 37.15 44.71 -28.22
C GLY A 6 38.39 44.95 -29.09
N ASN A 7 38.92 43.86 -29.65
CA ASN A 7 39.61 43.78 -30.95
C ASN A 7 39.75 42.28 -31.28
N LEU A 8 39.67 41.77 -32.51
CA LEU A 8 39.27 42.23 -33.82
C LEU A 8 39.33 40.95 -34.69
N ASN A 9 38.29 40.60 -35.45
CA ASN A 9 38.45 40.17 -36.84
C ASN A 9 37.10 39.80 -37.45
N LYS A 10 36.57 40.74 -38.23
CA LYS A 10 35.67 40.46 -39.35
C LYS A 10 36.49 40.50 -40.64
N GLN A 11 35.95 39.82 -41.64
CA GLN A 11 36.39 39.64 -43.04
C GLN A 11 37.24 38.37 -43.20
N CYS A 12 36.84 37.39 -44.01
CA CYS A 12 36.41 37.56 -45.39
C CYS A 12 35.27 36.58 -45.75
N MET A 13 34.22 37.12 -46.36
CA MET A 13 33.17 36.38 -47.06
C MET A 13 33.65 36.23 -48.50
N THR A 14 33.70 35.01 -49.07
CA THR A 14 33.29 34.66 -50.46
C THR A 14 33.66 33.20 -50.81
N ALA A 15 32.59 32.41 -50.99
CA ALA A 15 32.35 31.26 -51.89
C ALA A 15 33.48 30.27 -52.24
N CYS A 16 33.33 29.03 -51.74
CA CYS A 16 33.65 27.81 -52.48
C CYS A 16 32.45 26.85 -52.36
N ILE A 17 31.69 26.69 -53.44
CA ILE A 17 30.65 25.67 -53.57
C ILE A 17 31.38 24.34 -53.79
N PHE A 18 31.49 23.54 -52.74
CA PHE A 18 31.78 22.11 -52.85
C PHE A 18 30.57 21.34 -52.31
N ALA A 19 29.99 20.52 -53.18
CA ALA A 19 28.97 19.55 -52.80
C ALA A 19 29.60 18.53 -51.84
N MET A 20 29.48 18.77 -50.53
CA MET A 20 29.61 17.73 -49.52
C MET A 20 28.22 17.14 -49.32
N THR A 21 28.05 15.90 -49.79
CA THR A 21 27.01 15.01 -49.26
C THR A 21 27.16 14.97 -47.75
N ALA A 22 26.28 15.69 -47.05
CA ALA A 22 26.19 15.63 -45.61
C ALA A 22 25.79 14.20 -45.24
N LEU A 23 26.76 13.39 -44.81
CA LEU A 23 26.47 12.29 -43.91
C LEU A 23 25.89 12.92 -42.65
N ALA A 24 24.57 12.99 -42.60
CA ALA A 24 23.85 13.32 -41.37
C ALA A 24 24.22 12.23 -40.36
N LEU A 25 25.22 12.49 -39.53
CA LEU A 25 25.37 11.76 -38.29
C LEU A 25 24.06 11.99 -37.53
N PRO A 26 23.31 10.94 -37.14
CA PRO A 26 22.22 11.15 -36.22
C PRO A 26 22.83 11.75 -34.96
N SER A 27 22.53 13.01 -34.69
CA SER A 27 22.78 13.63 -33.41
C SER A 27 22.01 12.82 -32.38
N VAL A 28 22.69 11.91 -31.67
CA VAL A 28 22.11 11.29 -30.48
C VAL A 28 22.02 12.41 -29.45
N SER A 29 20.88 13.09 -29.41
CA SER A 29 20.54 13.94 -28.29
C SER A 29 20.42 13.03 -27.08
N LEU A 30 21.33 13.20 -26.12
CA LEU A 30 21.10 12.75 -24.74
C LEU A 30 19.94 13.59 -24.20
N GLN A 31 18.69 13.22 -24.53
CA GLN A 31 17.56 13.74 -23.78
C GLN A 31 17.70 13.26 -22.33
N PRO A 32 17.56 14.13 -21.31
CA PRO A 32 17.36 13.65 -19.96
C PRO A 32 16.15 12.72 -20.00
N ALA A 33 16.25 11.54 -19.38
CA ALA A 33 15.18 10.56 -19.33
C ALA A 33 13.88 11.28 -18.95
N GLN A 34 13.01 11.52 -19.94
CA GLN A 34 11.75 12.17 -19.67
C GLN A 34 10.94 11.14 -18.90
N ALA A 35 10.78 11.39 -17.59
CA ALA A 35 9.86 10.65 -16.75
C ALA A 35 8.56 10.48 -17.55
N ASN A 36 8.15 9.24 -17.80
CA ASN A 36 6.85 8.99 -18.38
C ASN A 36 5.83 9.36 -17.29
N THR A 37 5.45 10.64 -17.26
CA THR A 37 4.65 11.24 -16.19
C THR A 37 3.36 10.49 -15.97
N GLN A 38 2.77 9.90 -17.02
CA GLN A 38 1.59 9.05 -16.91
C GLN A 38 1.89 7.71 -16.21
N GLN A 39 2.94 7.00 -16.62
CA GLN A 39 3.35 5.73 -15.99
C GLN A 39 3.80 5.94 -14.55
N ASP A 40 4.56 6.99 -14.28
CA ASP A 40 5.04 7.31 -12.95
C ASP A 40 3.87 7.73 -12.04
N THR A 41 2.93 8.54 -12.54
CA THR A 41 1.70 8.85 -11.81
C THR A 41 0.87 7.59 -11.53
N ALA A 42 0.78 6.64 -12.47
CA ALA A 42 0.10 5.36 -12.23
C ALA A 42 0.79 4.52 -11.14
N ARG A 43 2.13 4.52 -11.07
CA ARG A 43 2.88 3.87 -9.98
C ARG A 43 2.57 4.50 -8.63
N TYR A 44 2.47 5.83 -8.56
CA TYR A 44 2.06 6.54 -7.35
C TYR A 44 0.68 6.10 -6.87
N TYR A 45 -0.33 6.08 -7.74
CA TYR A 45 -1.70 5.70 -7.36
C TYR A 45 -1.81 4.24 -6.93
N ASN A 46 -0.92 3.36 -7.40
CA ASN A 46 -0.84 1.96 -6.98
C ASN A 46 0.08 1.73 -5.77
N SER A 47 0.60 2.80 -5.16
CA SER A 47 1.57 2.71 -4.06
C SER A 47 0.92 2.84 -2.67
N VAL A 48 1.75 2.71 -1.64
CA VAL A 48 1.34 2.94 -0.24
C VAL A 48 1.08 4.40 0.07
N TYR A 49 1.63 5.33 -0.72
CA TYR A 49 1.50 6.77 -0.47
C TYR A 49 0.11 7.28 -0.85
N LYS A 50 -0.30 8.35 -0.18
CA LYS A 50 -1.61 9.02 -0.35
C LYS A 50 -1.41 10.51 -0.58
N TYR A 51 -2.50 11.23 -0.85
CA TYR A 51 -2.44 12.65 -1.22
C TYR A 51 -1.64 13.53 -0.24
N CYS A 52 -1.78 13.30 1.07
CA CYS A 52 -1.00 14.00 2.10
C CYS A 52 0.52 13.79 1.95
N ASP A 53 0.97 12.59 1.57
CA ASP A 53 2.40 12.32 1.33
C ASP A 53 2.91 13.09 0.11
N ALA A 54 2.11 13.12 -0.97
CA ALA A 54 2.43 13.93 -2.15
C ALA A 54 2.50 15.43 -1.82
N LYS A 55 1.61 15.93 -0.97
CA LYS A 55 1.63 17.32 -0.48
C LYS A 55 2.89 17.63 0.31
N LYS A 56 3.31 16.72 1.18
CA LYS A 56 4.55 16.83 1.98
C LYS A 56 5.79 16.78 1.08
N ILE A 57 5.83 15.90 0.08
CA ILE A 57 6.92 15.87 -0.92
C ILE A 57 6.94 17.14 -1.78
N ALA A 58 5.77 17.64 -2.20
CA ALA A 58 5.67 18.89 -2.95
C ALA A 58 6.29 20.06 -2.19
N ALA A 59 6.00 20.16 -0.89
CA ALA A 59 6.59 21.17 -0.02
C ALA A 59 8.10 20.95 0.20
N ALA A 60 8.52 19.71 0.43
CA ALA A 60 9.93 19.40 0.69
C ALA A 60 10.83 19.75 -0.51
N TRP A 61 10.38 19.47 -1.74
CA TRP A 61 11.21 19.53 -2.94
C TRP A 61 10.79 20.65 -3.90
N ASN A 62 9.96 21.59 -3.46
CA ASN A 62 9.48 22.74 -4.23
C ASN A 62 8.82 22.33 -5.57
N LEU A 63 7.88 21.40 -5.49
CA LEU A 63 7.12 20.89 -6.64
C LEU A 63 5.64 21.28 -6.52
N ASN A 64 4.91 21.22 -7.63
CA ASN A 64 3.46 21.11 -7.56
C ASN A 64 3.04 19.68 -7.18
N ILE A 65 1.77 19.49 -6.83
CA ILE A 65 1.26 18.19 -6.35
C ILE A 65 1.44 17.09 -7.40
N ASP A 66 1.14 17.36 -8.67
CA ASP A 66 1.26 16.35 -9.72
C ASP A 66 2.72 15.97 -10.00
N GLY A 67 3.63 16.94 -9.92
CA GLY A 67 5.07 16.71 -9.97
C GLY A 67 5.57 15.85 -8.81
N ALA A 68 5.06 16.07 -7.60
CA ALA A 68 5.39 15.24 -6.44
C ALA A 68 4.88 13.80 -6.60
N LYS A 69 3.66 13.60 -7.12
CA LYS A 69 3.13 12.26 -7.43
C LYS A 69 3.97 11.54 -8.46
N ALA A 70 4.26 12.20 -9.58
CA ALA A 70 5.11 11.64 -10.64
C ALA A 70 6.51 11.30 -10.10
N LEU A 71 7.08 12.17 -9.26
CA LEU A 71 8.37 11.91 -8.64
C LEU A 71 8.36 10.67 -7.73
N ILE A 72 7.35 10.53 -6.87
CA ILE A 72 7.22 9.35 -6.00
C ILE A 72 7.14 8.10 -6.86
N GLY A 73 6.31 8.11 -7.89
CA GLY A 73 6.14 6.98 -8.80
C GLY A 73 7.40 6.62 -9.59
N ASN A 74 8.13 7.63 -10.05
CA ASN A 74 9.42 7.45 -10.72
C ASN A 74 10.44 6.74 -9.80
N LYS A 75 10.55 7.21 -8.56
CA LYS A 75 11.44 6.61 -7.55
C LYS A 75 11.06 5.15 -7.24
N LEU A 76 9.76 4.84 -7.20
CA LEU A 76 9.27 3.48 -6.99
C LEU A 76 9.47 2.54 -8.19
N GLY A 77 9.66 3.07 -9.40
CA GLY A 77 9.93 2.29 -10.60
C GLY A 77 11.41 1.96 -10.83
N GLY A 78 12.31 2.50 -9.99
CA GLY A 78 13.75 2.31 -10.13
C GLY A 78 14.27 0.97 -9.57
N PRO A 79 15.54 0.63 -9.84
CA PRO A 79 16.13 -0.66 -9.43
C PRO A 79 16.31 -0.82 -7.91
N ASN A 80 16.28 0.26 -7.11
CA ASN A 80 16.41 0.22 -5.66
C ASN A 80 15.17 0.80 -4.95
N VAL A 81 14.07 0.02 -4.95
CA VAL A 81 12.78 0.44 -4.37
C VAL A 81 12.85 0.62 -2.85
N VAL A 82 13.65 -0.19 -2.14
CA VAL A 82 13.78 -0.10 -0.68
C VAL A 82 14.46 1.22 -0.28
N GLY A 83 15.59 1.55 -0.92
CA GLY A 83 16.26 2.83 -0.71
C GLY A 83 15.39 4.02 -1.14
N ALA A 84 14.63 3.88 -2.23
CA ALA A 84 13.68 4.90 -2.67
C ALA A 84 12.60 5.21 -1.60
N LYS A 85 12.01 4.18 -0.98
CA LYS A 85 11.04 4.35 0.10
C LYS A 85 11.64 5.11 1.28
N ALA A 86 12.83 4.73 1.74
CA ALA A 86 13.49 5.42 2.85
C ALA A 86 13.73 6.92 2.57
N ILE A 87 14.12 7.26 1.34
CA ILE A 87 14.32 8.67 0.92
C ILE A 87 12.99 9.43 0.91
N ILE A 88 11.94 8.84 0.35
CA ILE A 88 10.60 9.45 0.31
C ILE A 88 10.08 9.66 1.73
N ASP A 89 10.13 8.64 2.58
CA ASP A 89 9.66 8.70 3.97
C ASP A 89 10.43 9.74 4.80
N SER A 90 11.73 9.88 4.57
CA SER A 90 12.56 10.91 5.21
C SER A 90 12.12 12.32 4.78
N ALA A 91 11.91 12.53 3.48
CA ALA A 91 11.44 13.82 2.96
C ALA A 91 10.05 14.19 3.50
N ILE A 92 9.13 13.21 3.59
CA ILE A 92 7.81 13.38 4.20
C ILE A 92 7.95 13.88 5.64
N ARG A 93 8.71 13.17 6.51
CA ARG A 93 8.91 13.58 7.91
C ARG A 93 9.58 14.95 8.05
N SER A 94 10.47 15.31 7.13
CA SER A 94 11.16 16.62 7.15
C SER A 94 10.24 17.81 6.83
N ALA A 95 9.12 17.58 6.14
CA ALA A 95 8.16 18.61 5.76
C ALA A 95 7.16 18.91 6.91
N SER A 96 7.67 19.33 8.07
CA SER A 96 6.89 19.54 9.30
C SER A 96 5.92 20.74 9.24
N ASN A 97 6.21 21.74 8.41
CA ASN A 97 5.33 22.91 8.22
C ASN A 97 4.13 22.64 7.29
N THR A 98 4.02 21.43 6.74
CA THR A 98 2.96 21.07 5.79
C THR A 98 1.87 20.26 6.48
N ARG A 99 0.76 20.91 6.82
CA ARG A 99 -0.41 20.23 7.41
C ARG A 99 -1.30 19.56 6.36
N CYS A 100 -1.77 18.38 6.71
CA CYS A 100 -2.75 17.62 5.96
C CYS A 100 -4.16 17.89 6.50
N THR A 101 -5.16 17.72 5.65
CA THR A 101 -6.57 17.62 6.07
C THR A 101 -6.96 16.16 6.22
N TYR A 102 -8.12 15.88 6.83
CA TYR A 102 -8.61 14.51 6.94
C TYR A 102 -8.81 13.86 5.56
N GLN A 103 -9.29 14.63 4.59
CA GLN A 103 -9.51 14.21 3.21
C GLN A 103 -8.18 13.83 2.52
N ASP A 104 -7.10 14.56 2.81
CA ASP A 104 -5.76 14.28 2.27
C ASP A 104 -5.21 12.92 2.72
N THR A 105 -5.73 12.34 3.81
CA THR A 105 -5.28 11.06 4.35
C THR A 105 -5.91 9.85 3.69
N GLU A 106 -7.02 10.04 2.97
CA GLU A 106 -7.82 8.96 2.34
C GLU A 106 -8.31 7.89 3.32
N VAL A 107 -8.29 8.19 4.63
CA VAL A 107 -8.79 7.30 5.68
C VAL A 107 -10.31 7.25 5.62
N THR A 108 -10.85 6.05 5.44
CA THR A 108 -12.30 5.84 5.35
C THR A 108 -12.98 6.08 6.70
N TYR A 109 -14.30 6.28 6.68
CA TYR A 109 -15.06 6.38 7.94
C TYR A 109 -14.95 5.11 8.79
N SER A 110 -14.96 3.94 8.15
CA SER A 110 -14.81 2.64 8.84
C SER A 110 -13.44 2.52 9.51
N ASP A 111 -12.39 3.02 8.88
CA ASP A 111 -11.05 3.07 9.48
C ASP A 111 -10.98 4.02 10.66
N ALA A 112 -11.62 5.18 10.56
CA ALA A 112 -11.74 6.08 11.69
C ALA A 112 -12.50 5.45 12.86
N GLN A 113 -13.50 4.59 12.61
CA GLN A 113 -14.18 3.82 13.67
C GLN A 113 -13.27 2.78 14.30
N ALA A 114 -12.51 2.03 13.50
CA ALA A 114 -11.54 1.06 14.02
C ALA A 114 -10.46 1.75 14.87
N LEU A 115 -9.92 2.86 14.37
CA LEU A 115 -8.94 3.68 15.10
C LEU A 115 -9.52 4.28 16.38
N ALA A 116 -10.78 4.72 16.37
CA ALA A 116 -11.48 5.20 17.56
C ALA A 116 -11.58 4.12 18.64
N GLY A 117 -11.96 2.90 18.26
CA GLY A 117 -11.97 1.75 19.15
C GLY A 117 -10.57 1.42 19.68
N TYR A 118 -9.57 1.37 18.80
CA TYR A 118 -8.18 1.07 19.17
C TYR A 118 -7.56 2.11 20.10
N TRP A 119 -7.88 3.40 19.92
CA TRP A 119 -7.35 4.47 20.76
C TRP A 119 -8.21 4.81 21.98
N GLY A 120 -9.38 4.17 22.15
CA GLY A 120 -10.33 4.52 23.23
C GLY A 120 -10.84 5.96 23.13
N ARG A 121 -11.13 6.44 21.92
CA ARG A 121 -11.54 7.84 21.64
C ARG A 121 -12.84 7.90 20.85
N SER A 122 -13.46 9.07 20.77
CA SER A 122 -14.57 9.30 19.84
C SER A 122 -14.07 9.25 18.38
N VAL A 123 -14.96 8.93 17.43
CA VAL A 123 -14.61 8.93 15.99
C VAL A 123 -14.09 10.31 15.55
N SER A 124 -14.70 11.40 16.03
CA SER A 124 -14.22 12.75 15.75
C SER A 124 -12.79 12.98 16.28
N ALA A 125 -12.49 12.57 17.51
CA ALA A 125 -11.14 12.69 18.08
C ALA A 125 -10.12 11.76 17.40
N ALA A 126 -10.55 10.60 16.90
CA ALA A 126 -9.72 9.73 16.09
C ALA A 126 -9.39 10.37 14.74
N LYS A 127 -10.35 11.00 14.07
CA LYS A 127 -10.11 11.76 12.83
C LYS A 127 -9.13 12.92 13.04
N SER A 128 -9.24 13.66 14.15
CA SER A 128 -8.25 14.69 14.50
C SER A 128 -6.86 14.10 14.69
N LYS A 129 -6.76 12.98 15.43
CA LYS A 129 -5.47 12.29 15.64
C LYS A 129 -4.88 11.72 14.35
N VAL A 130 -5.70 11.26 13.40
CA VAL A 130 -5.28 10.86 12.05
C VAL A 130 -4.63 12.03 11.32
N VAL A 131 -5.23 13.22 11.39
CA VAL A 131 -4.68 14.44 10.77
C VAL A 131 -3.33 14.81 11.38
N ASP A 132 -3.20 14.74 12.70
CA ASP A 132 -1.94 15.05 13.40
C ASP A 132 -0.84 14.07 12.96
N ILE A 133 -1.09 12.76 13.06
CA ILE A 133 -0.10 11.73 12.67
C ILE A 133 0.28 11.88 11.19
N ALA A 134 -0.68 12.08 10.29
CA ALA A 134 -0.38 12.24 8.87
C ALA A 134 0.41 13.53 8.57
N SER A 135 0.13 14.61 9.31
CA SER A 135 0.85 15.88 9.18
C SER A 135 2.28 15.80 9.71
N ASP A 136 2.54 14.96 10.71
CA ASP A 136 3.88 14.80 11.29
C ASP A 136 4.68 13.74 10.52
N ASP A 137 4.11 12.54 10.37
CA ASP A 137 4.83 11.34 9.93
C ASP A 137 4.45 10.84 8.53
N GLY A 138 3.40 11.40 7.93
CA GLY A 138 2.82 10.91 6.68
C GLY A 138 1.76 9.83 6.87
N THR A 139 1.07 9.48 5.79
CA THR A 139 -0.12 8.61 5.88
C THR A 139 0.24 7.17 6.21
N GLN A 140 1.43 6.71 5.83
CA GLN A 140 1.85 5.34 6.13
C GLN A 140 1.90 5.04 7.64
N ALA A 141 2.22 6.04 8.46
CA ALA A 141 2.15 5.93 9.92
C ALA A 141 0.70 5.65 10.37
N VAL A 142 -0.29 6.31 9.78
CA VAL A 142 -1.72 6.08 10.05
C VAL A 142 -2.15 4.68 9.60
N TYR A 143 -1.82 4.29 8.37
CA TYR A 143 -2.25 3.00 7.81
C TYR A 143 -1.64 1.79 8.50
N SER A 144 -0.43 1.92 9.07
CA SER A 144 0.15 0.88 9.93
C SER A 144 -0.65 0.68 11.21
N ILE A 145 -1.14 1.77 11.83
CA ILE A 145 -2.02 1.70 13.01
C ILE A 145 -3.40 1.18 12.62
N ILE A 146 -3.94 1.53 11.45
CA ILE A 146 -5.22 0.96 10.95
C ILE A 146 -5.12 -0.56 10.85
N ALA A 147 -4.00 -1.10 10.36
CA ALA A 147 -3.79 -2.55 10.29
C ALA A 147 -3.85 -3.21 11.68
N LEU A 148 -3.29 -2.56 12.71
CA LEU A 148 -3.37 -3.01 14.10
C LEU A 148 -4.79 -2.86 14.68
N ALA A 149 -5.42 -1.71 14.43
CA ALA A 149 -6.74 -1.38 14.94
C ALA A 149 -7.82 -2.33 14.41
N ARG A 150 -7.80 -2.63 13.11
CA ARG A 150 -8.68 -3.63 12.48
C ARG A 150 -8.47 -5.03 13.08
N SER A 151 -7.26 -5.34 13.52
CA SER A 151 -6.97 -6.62 14.20
C SER A 151 -7.51 -6.68 15.63
N ASN A 152 -7.71 -5.54 16.30
CA ASN A 152 -8.20 -5.44 17.68
C ASN A 152 -9.70 -5.13 17.80
N SER A 153 -10.37 -4.69 16.73
CA SER A 153 -11.77 -4.22 16.75
C SER A 153 -12.82 -5.35 16.71
N GLY A 154 -12.47 -6.56 17.16
CA GLY A 154 -13.37 -7.72 17.20
C GLY A 154 -14.43 -7.66 18.31
N GLY A 155 -15.19 -6.58 18.40
CA GLY A 155 -16.19 -6.36 19.46
C GLY A 155 -17.41 -5.56 19.02
N GLY A 156 -18.49 -6.27 18.68
CA GLY A 156 -19.87 -5.83 18.89
C GLY A 156 -20.59 -5.14 17.73
N SER A 157 -21.31 -5.91 16.91
CA SER A 157 -22.65 -5.51 16.45
C SER A 157 -23.48 -6.75 16.08
N ASN A 158 -24.63 -6.87 16.74
CA ASN A 158 -25.59 -7.95 16.62
C ASN A 158 -26.38 -7.80 15.31
N THR A 159 -25.96 -8.53 14.30
CA THR A 159 -26.77 -8.84 13.13
C THR A 159 -26.36 -10.25 12.73
N THR A 160 -27.32 -11.10 12.40
CA THR A 160 -27.12 -12.44 11.82
C THR A 160 -26.31 -12.32 10.53
N VAL A 161 -24.98 -12.26 10.66
CA VAL A 161 -24.04 -11.81 9.62
C VAL A 161 -22.82 -12.71 9.67
N SER A 162 -22.53 -13.32 8.53
CA SER A 162 -21.23 -13.89 8.22
C SER A 162 -20.14 -12.90 8.64
N ASP A 163 -19.17 -13.37 9.43
CA ASP A 163 -18.12 -12.54 10.03
C ASP A 163 -17.47 -11.57 9.02
N ALA A 164 -17.04 -10.39 9.46
CA ALA A 164 -16.41 -9.39 8.61
C ALA A 164 -15.29 -9.98 7.73
N SER A 165 -14.58 -11.00 8.23
CA SER A 165 -13.59 -11.76 7.45
C SER A 165 -14.19 -12.56 6.29
N CYS A 166 -15.37 -13.15 6.47
CA CYS A 166 -16.12 -13.83 5.41
C CYS A 166 -16.57 -12.88 4.30
N GLN A 167 -16.90 -11.64 4.65
CA GLN A 167 -17.21 -10.60 3.66
C GLN A 167 -15.94 -10.10 2.98
N GLN A 168 -14.89 -9.83 3.76
CA GLN A 168 -13.61 -9.30 3.27
C GLN A 168 -12.90 -10.26 2.31
N LEU A 169 -12.93 -11.56 2.59
CA LEU A 169 -12.26 -12.59 1.80
C LEU A 169 -13.23 -13.34 0.89
N ARG A 170 -14.45 -12.82 0.69
CA ARG A 170 -15.43 -13.42 -0.21
C ARG A 170 -14.87 -13.49 -1.63
N GLY A 171 -14.89 -14.68 -2.24
CA GLY A 171 -14.34 -14.90 -3.58
C GLY A 171 -12.81 -14.88 -3.67
N SER A 172 -12.11 -14.79 -2.54
CA SER A 172 -10.65 -14.97 -2.50
C SER A 172 -10.27 -16.41 -2.80
N ARG A 173 -9.02 -16.61 -3.25
CA ARG A 173 -8.44 -17.93 -3.55
C ARG A 173 -7.00 -17.97 -3.05
N SER A 174 -6.51 -19.15 -2.72
CA SER A 174 -5.11 -19.28 -2.31
C SER A 174 -4.18 -19.02 -3.51
N PRO A 175 -3.06 -18.30 -3.33
CA PRO A 175 -2.01 -18.20 -4.34
C PRO A 175 -1.04 -19.40 -4.24
N GLY A 176 -0.39 -19.76 -5.35
CA GLY A 176 0.62 -20.83 -5.41
C GLY A 176 1.98 -20.40 -4.83
N THR A 177 2.01 -20.09 -3.54
CA THR A 177 3.23 -19.72 -2.79
C THR A 177 4.02 -20.95 -2.34
N GLN A 178 5.35 -20.83 -2.21
CA GLN A 178 6.23 -21.91 -1.76
C GLN A 178 6.68 -21.77 -0.30
N GLN A 179 6.37 -20.64 0.35
CA GLN A 179 6.76 -20.40 1.73
C GLN A 179 5.86 -21.17 2.69
N LYS A 180 6.40 -22.20 3.36
CA LYS A 180 5.68 -23.02 4.33
C LYS A 180 5.41 -22.24 5.62
N THR A 181 4.24 -22.47 6.20
CA THR A 181 3.82 -21.96 7.51
C THR A 181 2.84 -22.94 8.15
N THR A 182 2.42 -22.70 9.38
CA THR A 182 1.48 -23.54 10.10
C THR A 182 0.33 -22.70 10.63
N VAL A 183 -0.89 -23.19 10.46
CA VAL A 183 -2.10 -22.59 11.05
C VAL A 183 -2.70 -23.55 12.08
N THR A 184 -3.04 -23.03 13.25
CA THR A 184 -3.74 -23.75 14.31
C THR A 184 -5.14 -23.19 14.48
N PHE A 185 -6.14 -24.02 14.24
CA PHE A 185 -7.55 -23.73 14.48
C PHE A 185 -7.94 -24.24 15.87
N THR A 186 -8.61 -23.42 16.65
CA THR A 186 -9.18 -23.80 17.94
C THR A 186 -10.66 -23.45 17.94
N ASN A 187 -11.51 -24.45 18.11
CA ASN A 187 -12.95 -24.25 18.25
C ASN A 187 -13.30 -23.94 19.70
N SER A 188 -13.34 -22.65 20.04
CA SER A 188 -13.83 -22.16 21.35
C SER A 188 -15.32 -21.85 21.34
N SER A 189 -16.05 -22.18 20.27
CA SER A 189 -17.51 -22.08 20.22
C SER A 189 -18.17 -23.30 20.84
N ASN A 190 -19.48 -23.22 21.09
CA ASN A 190 -20.30 -24.34 21.53
C ASN A 190 -20.94 -25.13 20.37
N GLN A 191 -20.51 -24.88 19.13
CA GLN A 191 -21.04 -25.51 17.94
C GLN A 191 -19.94 -26.21 17.13
N THR A 192 -20.32 -27.18 16.30
CA THR A 192 -19.40 -27.85 15.38
C THR A 192 -18.93 -26.89 14.28
N ARG A 193 -17.64 -26.90 13.96
CA ARG A 193 -17.02 -26.00 12.98
C ARG A 193 -16.28 -26.77 11.91
N LEU A 194 -16.49 -26.39 10.66
CA LEU A 194 -15.91 -27.02 9.49
C LEU A 194 -14.75 -26.18 8.98
N ILE A 195 -13.57 -26.77 8.81
CA ILE A 195 -12.34 -26.12 8.36
C ILE A 195 -12.10 -26.48 6.90
N ASP A 196 -12.23 -25.49 6.03
CA ASP A 196 -12.01 -25.59 4.59
C ASP A 196 -10.78 -24.78 4.18
N TRP A 197 -9.92 -25.36 3.35
CA TRP A 197 -8.97 -24.59 2.55
C TRP A 197 -9.65 -24.08 1.30
N VAL A 198 -9.42 -22.83 0.90
CA VAL A 198 -9.90 -22.31 -0.38
C VAL A 198 -8.81 -22.52 -1.41
N ASP A 199 -9.04 -23.44 -2.36
CA ASP A 199 -8.04 -23.86 -3.34
C ASP A 199 -7.64 -22.75 -4.33
N PHE A 200 -6.75 -23.08 -5.26
CA PHE A 200 -6.25 -22.15 -6.29
C PHE A 200 -7.34 -21.65 -7.26
N ASN A 201 -8.47 -22.34 -7.32
CA ASN A 201 -9.64 -22.02 -8.14
C ASN A 201 -10.75 -21.32 -7.32
N GLY A 202 -10.52 -21.05 -6.03
CA GLY A 202 -11.54 -20.47 -5.15
C GLY A 202 -12.56 -21.49 -4.62
N LYS A 203 -12.34 -22.80 -4.83
CA LYS A 203 -13.23 -23.86 -4.35
C LYS A 203 -12.80 -24.32 -2.96
N PRO A 204 -13.74 -24.46 -2.02
CA PRO A 204 -13.44 -24.96 -0.69
C PRO A 204 -13.14 -26.47 -0.71
N VAL A 205 -12.07 -26.86 -0.05
CA VAL A 205 -11.64 -28.25 0.18
C VAL A 205 -11.64 -28.48 1.69
N ARG A 206 -12.46 -29.42 2.15
CA ARG A 206 -12.59 -29.75 3.58
C ARG A 206 -11.31 -30.42 4.09
N TYR A 207 -10.78 -29.93 5.20
CA TYR A 207 -9.67 -30.55 5.93
C TYR A 207 -10.11 -31.18 7.24
N GLN A 208 -10.96 -30.50 8.01
CA GLN A 208 -11.35 -30.99 9.34
C GLN A 208 -12.73 -30.53 9.78
N THR A 209 -13.36 -31.32 10.66
CA THR A 209 -14.54 -30.96 11.43
C THR A 209 -14.17 -30.93 12.91
N LEU A 210 -14.29 -29.77 13.55
CA LEU A 210 -13.95 -29.57 14.96
C LEU A 210 -15.20 -29.53 15.82
N GLN A 211 -15.27 -30.41 16.82
CA GLN A 211 -16.24 -30.31 17.90
C GLN A 211 -15.91 -29.15 18.85
N PRO A 212 -16.86 -28.70 19.68
CA PRO A 212 -16.59 -27.72 20.73
C PRO A 212 -15.37 -28.09 21.57
N GLY A 213 -14.46 -27.14 21.77
CA GLY A 213 -13.21 -27.30 22.52
C GLY A 213 -12.06 -27.97 21.76
N GLN A 214 -12.28 -28.51 20.55
CA GLN A 214 -11.23 -29.17 19.80
C GLN A 214 -10.30 -28.18 19.08
N SER A 215 -9.05 -28.58 18.91
CA SER A 215 -8.07 -27.85 18.11
C SER A 215 -7.45 -28.74 17.04
N TYR A 216 -7.01 -28.12 15.96
CA TYR A 216 -6.39 -28.79 14.82
C TYR A 216 -5.30 -27.91 14.22
N GLN A 217 -4.15 -28.52 13.95
CA GLN A 217 -3.01 -27.85 13.34
C GLN A 217 -2.78 -28.39 11.93
N GLN A 218 -2.59 -27.48 10.98
CA GLN A 218 -2.36 -27.81 9.59
C GLN A 218 -1.14 -27.05 9.04
N SER A 219 -0.18 -27.79 8.50
CA SER A 219 0.92 -27.24 7.71
C SER A 219 0.38 -26.74 6.36
N THR A 220 0.70 -25.50 6.02
CA THR A 220 0.17 -24.80 4.84
C THR A 220 1.23 -23.85 4.25
N TYR A 221 0.83 -22.92 3.39
CA TYR A 221 1.71 -21.91 2.81
C TYR A 221 1.18 -20.50 3.04
N VAL A 222 2.09 -19.52 3.09
CA VAL A 222 1.79 -18.12 3.38
C VAL A 222 0.80 -17.55 2.36
N SER A 223 -0.28 -16.93 2.82
CA SER A 223 -1.41 -16.41 2.05
C SER A 223 -2.43 -17.45 1.60
N HIS A 224 -2.29 -18.73 1.97
CA HIS A 224 -3.38 -19.69 1.78
C HIS A 224 -4.61 -19.25 2.58
N VAL A 225 -5.75 -19.17 1.89
CA VAL A 225 -7.01 -18.73 2.45
C VAL A 225 -7.73 -19.92 3.07
N TRP A 226 -8.14 -19.77 4.32
CA TRP A 226 -8.87 -20.74 5.11
C TRP A 226 -10.23 -20.18 5.46
N ARG A 227 -11.25 -21.04 5.37
CA ARG A 227 -12.63 -20.72 5.66
C ARG A 227 -13.15 -21.66 6.74
N VAL A 228 -13.82 -21.09 7.72
CA VAL A 228 -14.55 -21.78 8.78
C VAL A 228 -16.03 -21.61 8.51
N THR A 229 -16.78 -22.71 8.47
CA THR A 229 -18.24 -22.69 8.29
C THR A 229 -18.95 -23.45 9.40
N ASP A 230 -20.26 -23.21 9.52
CA ASP A 230 -21.16 -24.10 10.26
C ASP A 230 -21.56 -25.32 9.41
N ASN A 231 -22.39 -26.21 9.97
CA ASN A 231 -22.91 -27.38 9.27
C ASN A 231 -23.84 -27.06 8.10
N ALA A 232 -24.45 -25.86 8.07
CA ALA A 232 -25.28 -25.39 6.97
C ALA A 232 -24.44 -24.77 5.83
N GLY A 233 -23.13 -24.64 6.02
CA GLY A 233 -22.21 -24.02 5.05
C GLY A 233 -22.15 -22.49 5.14
N ASN A 234 -22.78 -21.88 6.17
CA ASN A 234 -22.65 -20.45 6.40
C ASN A 234 -21.23 -20.14 6.84
N CYS A 235 -20.64 -19.11 6.25
CA CYS A 235 -19.30 -18.69 6.62
C CYS A 235 -19.30 -18.02 7.99
N ILE A 236 -18.50 -18.59 8.89
CA ILE A 236 -18.31 -18.11 10.27
C ILE A 236 -17.04 -17.29 10.38
N GLN A 237 -15.96 -17.65 9.68
CA GLN A 237 -14.70 -16.90 9.71
C GLN A 237 -13.86 -17.23 8.48
N MET A 238 -13.08 -16.27 7.98
CA MET A 238 -12.02 -16.53 7.01
C MET A 238 -10.69 -15.95 7.48
N SER A 239 -9.59 -16.53 7.02
CA SER A 239 -8.24 -16.04 7.32
C SER A 239 -7.27 -16.39 6.20
N ALA A 240 -6.18 -15.66 6.07
CA ALA A 240 -5.07 -16.01 5.19
C ALA A 240 -3.85 -16.30 6.05
N ALA A 241 -3.22 -17.45 5.83
CA ALA A 241 -2.11 -17.92 6.65
C ALA A 241 -0.92 -16.96 6.60
N ARG A 242 -0.37 -16.59 7.76
CA ARG A 242 0.74 -15.61 7.86
C ARG A 242 2.12 -16.28 7.80
N ASN A 243 3.18 -15.47 7.67
CA ASN A 243 4.58 -15.93 7.64
C ASN A 243 5.14 -16.36 9.01
N SER A 244 4.32 -16.34 10.05
CA SER A 244 4.57 -16.90 11.38
C SER A 244 3.51 -17.95 11.72
N ASN A 245 3.75 -18.78 12.74
CA ASN A 245 2.72 -19.67 13.29
C ASN A 245 1.44 -18.86 13.56
N ASP A 246 0.37 -19.18 12.85
CA ASP A 246 -0.88 -18.45 12.88
C ASP A 246 -1.90 -19.21 13.73
N SER A 247 -2.69 -18.49 14.52
CA SER A 247 -3.70 -19.10 15.39
C SER A 247 -5.07 -18.47 15.13
N VAL A 248 -6.00 -19.31 14.70
CA VAL A 248 -7.38 -18.96 14.40
C VAL A 248 -8.25 -19.49 15.53
N ASN A 249 -8.61 -18.61 16.45
CA ASN A 249 -9.57 -18.93 17.51
C ASN A 249 -11.00 -18.67 17.04
N ILE A 250 -11.78 -19.73 16.86
CA ILE A 250 -13.16 -19.71 16.41
C ILE A 250 -14.04 -19.59 17.64
N ARG A 251 -14.63 -18.42 17.86
CA ARG A 251 -15.40 -18.11 19.08
C ARG A 251 -16.91 -18.11 18.88
N ARG A 252 -17.35 -18.04 17.63
CA ARG A 252 -18.77 -17.99 17.28
C ARG A 252 -19.20 -19.29 16.68
#